data_AF-A0A7X5D823-F1
#
_entry.id   AF-A0A7X5D823-F1
#
_cell.length_a   1.000
_cell.length_b   1.000
_cell.length_c   1.000
_cell.angle_alpha   90.00
_cell.angle_beta   90.00
_cell.angle_gamma   90.00
#
_symmetry.space_group_name_H-M   'P 1'
#
loop_
_entity.id
_entity.type
_entity.pdbx_description
1 polymer ?
#
loop_
_entity_poly.entity_id
_entity_poly.type
_entity_poly.pdbx_seq_one_letter_code
_entity_poly.pdbx_strand_id
1 'polypeptide(L)'
;MQTFLKIHPDDNAAVALKPLRAGDIFTADGAGAALLEDIPQGHKFSLCDIPAGGAVIKYGAPIGTAREDIRKGAWIHTHNMKTGLGDVLTYTYRPQPAAKLTADKTHVFQGFKRPDGTTGVRNEIWIIPTVGCVNNVASAIEKRAQAYCTGSIEAILAFSHPYGCSQMGEDQENTRRILADLINHPNAGGVLVLGLGCENSSADILKDYIGSYDERRVKFLVCQESEDEIQDGLRLMKELTDYAGVFTRGPIPCSELIVGMKCGGSDGLSGITANPTVGAFSDLLIASGGTTILTEIPEMFGAETLLMNRCENEALFEQTVKLINDFKNYFTSHNQTIYEQA
;
A
#
# COMPACT_ATOMS: atom_id res chain seq x y z
N MET A 1 10.26 -31.29 11.44
CA MET A 1 9.48 -30.06 11.16
C MET A 1 10.01 -28.97 12.08
N GLN A 2 10.33 -27.80 11.54
CA GLN A 2 10.85 -26.68 12.32
C GLN A 2 9.77 -26.17 13.27
N THR A 3 10.10 -25.97 14.56
CA THR A 3 9.12 -25.62 15.61
C THR A 3 9.19 -24.14 16.01
N PHE A 4 10.30 -23.47 15.70
CA PHE A 4 10.51 -22.04 15.90
C PHE A 4 11.43 -21.49 14.81
N LEU A 5 11.44 -20.17 14.64
CA LEU A 5 12.29 -19.47 13.69
C LEU A 5 13.09 -18.36 14.39
N LYS A 6 14.41 -18.45 14.28
CA LYS A 6 15.34 -17.32 14.46
C LYS A 6 15.54 -16.70 13.08
N ILE A 7 15.24 -15.41 12.92
CA ILE A 7 15.09 -14.79 11.60
C ILE A 7 16.44 -14.30 11.10
N HIS A 8 17.17 -13.60 11.96
CA HIS A 8 18.51 -13.09 11.69
C HIS A 8 19.54 -13.73 12.63
N PRO A 9 20.80 -13.94 12.21
CA PRO A 9 21.84 -14.49 13.08
C PRO A 9 22.09 -13.70 14.37
N ASP A 10 21.89 -12.38 14.33
CA ASP A 10 22.08 -11.50 15.50
C ASP A 10 20.85 -11.44 16.43
N ASP A 11 19.76 -12.15 16.11
CA ASP A 11 18.55 -12.13 16.94
C ASP A 11 18.80 -12.78 18.30
N ASN A 12 18.32 -12.14 19.35
CA ASN A 12 18.25 -12.71 20.70
C ASN A 12 16.83 -13.22 21.05
N ALA A 13 15.88 -13.11 20.11
CA ALA A 13 14.54 -13.64 20.22
C ALA A 13 14.19 -14.53 19.02
N ALA A 14 13.36 -15.55 19.24
CA ALA A 14 12.80 -16.40 18.19
C ALA A 14 11.27 -16.41 18.21
N VAL A 15 10.65 -16.76 17.09
CA VAL A 15 9.18 -16.87 16.96
C VAL A 15 8.77 -18.34 16.98
N ALA A 16 7.78 -18.68 17.80
CA ALA A 16 7.18 -20.01 17.82
C ALA A 16 6.32 -20.26 16.56
N LEU A 17 6.60 -21.33 15.81
CA LEU A 17 5.86 -21.70 14.59
C LEU A 17 4.64 -22.59 14.86
N LYS A 18 4.51 -23.05 16.10
CA LYS A 18 3.39 -23.81 16.66
C LYS A 18 3.35 -23.55 18.17
N PRO A 19 2.27 -23.93 18.89
CA PRO A 19 2.29 -23.91 20.35
C PRO A 19 3.45 -24.76 20.90
N LEU A 20 4.25 -24.20 21.79
CA LEU A 20 5.36 -24.86 22.48
C LEU A 20 5.04 -24.96 23.97
N ARG A 21 5.52 -26.02 24.63
CA ARG A 21 5.22 -26.27 26.04
C ARG A 21 6.39 -25.92 26.94
N ALA A 22 6.08 -25.50 28.17
CA ALA A 22 7.07 -25.39 29.22
C ALA A 22 7.85 -26.72 29.37
N GLY A 23 9.17 -26.62 29.46
CA GLY A 23 10.07 -27.77 29.53
C GLY A 23 10.51 -28.35 28.18
N ASP A 24 9.88 -27.95 27.05
CA ASP A 24 10.38 -28.34 25.73
C ASP A 24 11.81 -27.82 25.52
N ILE A 25 12.70 -28.65 24.98
CA ILE A 25 14.08 -28.25 24.68
C ILE A 25 14.14 -27.65 23.28
N PHE A 26 14.55 -26.38 23.18
CA PHE A 26 14.90 -25.75 21.91
C PHE A 26 16.43 -25.70 21.76
N THR A 27 16.93 -25.81 20.53
CA THR A 27 18.37 -25.71 20.22
C THR A 27 18.61 -24.58 19.24
N ALA A 28 19.30 -23.52 19.68
CA ALA A 28 19.67 -22.38 18.86
C ALA A 28 21.18 -22.11 19.02
N ASP A 29 21.85 -21.73 17.93
CA ASP A 29 23.28 -21.40 17.91
C ASP A 29 24.19 -22.50 18.52
N GLY A 30 23.81 -23.76 18.34
CA GLY A 30 24.56 -24.91 18.86
C GLY A 30 24.36 -25.22 20.35
N ALA A 31 23.49 -24.47 21.06
CA ALA A 31 23.20 -24.68 22.48
C ALA A 31 21.70 -24.94 22.74
N GLY A 32 21.41 -25.97 23.54
CA GLY A 32 20.07 -26.32 23.98
C GLY A 32 19.64 -25.59 25.26
N ALA A 33 18.37 -25.21 25.38
CA ALA A 33 17.76 -24.77 26.64
C ALA A 33 16.28 -25.18 26.70
N ALA A 34 15.73 -25.23 27.92
CA ALA A 34 14.32 -25.48 28.14
C ALA A 34 13.51 -24.19 28.03
N LEU A 35 12.29 -24.28 27.47
CA LEU A 35 11.30 -23.23 27.60
C LEU A 35 10.81 -23.15 29.05
N LEU A 36 10.67 -21.93 29.56
CA LEU A 36 10.25 -21.70 30.94
C LEU A 36 8.72 -21.67 31.08
N GLU A 37 8.02 -21.45 29.97
CA GLU A 37 6.58 -21.20 29.89
C GLU A 37 6.01 -21.84 28.61
N ASP A 38 4.69 -21.99 28.57
CA ASP A 38 3.98 -22.30 27.33
C ASP A 38 4.04 -21.08 26.39
N ILE A 39 4.47 -21.29 25.14
CA ILE A 39 4.61 -20.22 24.16
C ILE A 39 3.56 -20.42 23.06
N PRO A 40 2.59 -19.50 22.91
CA PRO A 40 1.63 -19.56 21.81
C PRO A 40 2.30 -19.45 20.44
N GLN A 41 1.64 -19.96 19.40
CA GLN A 41 2.09 -19.76 18.02
C GLN A 41 2.16 -18.27 17.66
N GLY A 42 3.19 -17.85 16.93
CA GLY A 42 3.42 -16.45 16.55
C GLY A 42 4.05 -15.59 17.65
N HIS A 43 4.18 -16.11 18.87
CA HIS A 43 4.77 -15.38 19.99
C HIS A 43 6.29 -15.55 20.03
N LYS A 44 6.95 -14.60 20.72
CA LYS A 44 8.41 -14.52 20.83
C LYS A 44 8.90 -15.22 22.10
N PHE A 45 10.06 -15.86 22.08
CA PHE A 45 10.74 -16.30 23.30
C PHE A 45 12.23 -15.99 23.22
N SER A 46 12.87 -15.89 24.39
CA SER A 46 14.27 -15.46 24.48
C SER A 46 15.26 -16.59 24.17
N LEU A 47 16.28 -16.29 23.36
CA LEU A 47 17.38 -17.20 23.02
C LEU A 47 18.58 -17.06 23.98
N CYS A 48 18.63 -15.99 24.78
CA CYS A 48 19.62 -15.76 25.83
C CYS A 48 19.00 -15.06 27.04
N ASP A 49 19.78 -14.84 28.09
CA ASP A 49 19.36 -13.93 29.17
C ASP A 49 19.47 -12.49 28.66
N ILE A 50 18.43 -11.69 28.88
CA ILE A 50 18.36 -10.27 28.52
C ILE A 50 18.09 -9.51 29.83
N PRO A 51 19.03 -8.68 30.32
CA PRO A 51 18.82 -7.92 31.55
C PRO A 51 17.73 -6.84 31.36
N ALA A 52 17.14 -6.37 32.45
CA ALA A 52 16.26 -5.21 32.46
C ALA A 52 16.93 -4.01 31.77
N GLY A 53 16.22 -3.32 30.88
CA GLY A 53 16.80 -2.26 30.06
C GLY A 53 17.60 -2.75 28.83
N GLY A 54 17.81 -4.06 28.69
CA GLY A 54 18.46 -4.67 27.53
C GLY A 54 17.58 -4.65 26.29
N ALA A 55 18.21 -4.60 25.11
CA ALA A 55 17.50 -4.60 23.83
C ALA A 55 16.98 -6.01 23.48
N VAL A 56 15.73 -6.08 23.04
CA VAL A 56 15.19 -7.25 22.36
C VAL A 56 15.46 -7.08 20.86
N ILE A 57 16.21 -8.00 20.28
CA ILE A 57 16.70 -7.96 18.90
C ILE A 57 15.97 -9.02 18.08
N LYS A 58 15.29 -8.57 17.02
CA LYS A 58 14.59 -9.40 16.04
C LYS A 58 14.77 -8.79 14.65
N TYR A 59 14.90 -9.60 13.60
CA TYR A 59 15.26 -9.14 12.26
C TYR A 59 16.62 -8.43 12.19
N GLY A 60 17.52 -8.70 13.14
CA GLY A 60 18.82 -8.04 13.26
C GLY A 60 18.75 -6.60 13.77
N ALA A 61 17.57 -6.15 14.25
CA ALA A 61 17.35 -4.80 14.72
C ALA A 61 16.69 -4.80 16.13
N PRO A 62 16.92 -3.76 16.94
CA PRO A 62 16.23 -3.61 18.21
C PRO A 62 14.74 -3.32 17.98
N ILE A 63 13.86 -4.18 18.49
CA ILE A 63 12.40 -4.03 18.40
C ILE A 63 11.76 -3.51 19.69
N GLY A 64 12.56 -3.35 20.74
CA GLY A 64 12.10 -2.92 22.04
C GLY A 64 13.13 -3.15 23.13
N THR A 65 12.72 -2.85 24.36
CA THR A 65 13.56 -2.95 25.56
C THR A 65 12.86 -3.80 26.61
N ALA A 66 13.62 -4.67 27.28
CA ALA A 66 13.13 -5.46 28.39
C ALA A 66 12.77 -4.57 29.60
N ARG A 67 11.59 -4.80 30.20
CA ARG A 67 11.11 -4.09 31.41
C ARG A 67 11.73 -4.64 32.69
N GLU A 68 12.14 -5.90 32.63
CA GLU A 68 12.70 -6.70 33.70
C GLU A 68 13.70 -7.70 33.11
N ASP A 69 14.38 -8.48 33.96
CA ASP A 69 15.28 -9.53 33.48
C ASP A 69 14.47 -10.64 32.79
N ILE A 70 14.75 -10.89 31.51
CA ILE A 70 14.13 -11.95 30.71
C ILE A 70 15.15 -13.09 30.58
N ARG A 71 14.84 -14.23 31.20
CA ARG A 71 15.71 -15.42 31.13
C ARG A 71 15.62 -16.12 29.77
N LYS A 72 16.67 -16.85 29.39
CA LYS A 72 16.67 -17.74 28.23
C LYS A 72 15.50 -18.73 28.33
N GLY A 73 14.73 -18.83 27.24
CA GLY A 73 13.52 -19.66 27.16
C GLY A 73 12.25 -19.04 27.72
N ALA A 74 12.29 -17.82 28.27
CA ALA A 74 11.09 -17.11 28.73
C ALA A 74 10.27 -16.54 27.57
N TRP A 75 8.95 -16.39 27.78
CA TRP A 75 8.05 -15.75 26.83
C TRP A 75 8.33 -14.24 26.77
N ILE A 76 8.50 -13.68 25.56
CA ILE A 76 8.67 -12.23 25.35
C ILE A 76 7.36 -11.64 24.81
N HIS A 77 6.75 -10.74 25.58
CA HIS A 77 5.52 -10.05 25.20
C HIS A 77 5.39 -8.66 25.84
N THR A 78 4.26 -7.99 25.61
CA THR A 78 3.91 -6.69 26.17
C THR A 78 3.99 -6.58 27.71
N HIS A 79 3.93 -7.71 28.44
CA HIS A 79 4.06 -7.70 29.90
C HIS A 79 5.51 -7.44 30.36
N ASN A 80 6.52 -7.94 29.63
CA ASN A 80 7.93 -7.84 30.00
C ASN A 80 8.81 -7.09 28.97
N MET A 81 8.23 -6.61 27.88
CA MET A 81 8.88 -5.77 26.88
C MET A 81 8.11 -4.46 26.69
N LYS A 82 8.81 -3.38 26.38
CA LYS A 82 8.22 -2.15 25.84
C LYS A 82 8.80 -1.86 24.45
N THR A 83 7.97 -1.33 23.57
CA THR A 83 8.44 -0.87 22.25
C THR A 83 9.43 0.29 22.40
N GLY A 84 10.35 0.42 21.45
CA GLY A 84 11.27 1.54 21.32
C GLY A 84 10.66 2.76 20.61
N LEU A 85 9.41 2.67 20.16
CA LEU A 85 8.68 3.78 19.55
C LEU A 85 8.56 4.96 20.53
N GLY A 86 8.94 6.15 20.08
CA GLY A 86 8.91 7.39 20.85
C GLY A 86 8.69 8.63 19.96
N ASP A 87 8.97 9.81 20.53
CA ASP A 87 8.78 11.14 19.93
C ASP A 87 9.46 11.32 18.56
N VAL A 88 9.23 12.46 17.91
CA VAL A 88 9.92 12.87 16.67
C VAL A 88 11.44 12.72 16.85
N LEU A 89 12.01 11.76 16.13
CA LEU A 89 13.43 11.45 16.20
C LEU A 89 14.22 12.28 15.19
N THR A 90 15.45 12.61 15.54
CA THR A 90 16.48 13.01 14.58
C THR A 90 17.11 11.75 14.01
N TYR A 91 17.07 11.60 12.69
CA TYR A 91 17.66 10.46 11.99
C TYR A 91 19.03 10.85 11.42
N THR A 92 19.95 9.90 11.34
CA THR A 92 21.25 10.10 10.69
C THR A 92 21.33 9.19 9.48
N TYR A 93 21.62 9.76 8.31
CA TYR A 93 21.79 8.99 7.09
C TYR A 93 23.10 8.19 7.15
N ARG A 94 22.97 6.86 7.17
CA ARG A 94 24.07 5.90 7.13
C ARG A 94 23.83 4.92 5.99
N PRO A 95 24.11 5.31 4.74
CA PRO A 95 23.74 4.52 3.56
C PRO A 95 24.27 3.10 3.66
N GLN A 96 23.39 2.13 3.47
CA GLN A 96 23.74 0.74 3.30
C GLN A 96 23.68 0.39 1.81
N PRO A 97 24.70 -0.29 1.25
CA PRO A 97 24.66 -0.69 -0.14
C PRO A 97 23.44 -1.57 -0.39
N ALA A 98 22.61 -1.16 -1.37
CA ALA A 98 21.53 -2.02 -1.83
C ALA A 98 22.10 -3.34 -2.38
N ALA A 99 21.39 -4.44 -2.16
CA ALA A 99 21.73 -5.70 -2.79
C ALA A 99 21.74 -5.52 -4.31
N LYS A 100 22.80 -5.98 -4.97
CA LYS A 100 22.85 -5.97 -6.43
C LYS A 100 21.88 -7.01 -6.97
N LEU A 101 20.80 -6.54 -7.57
CA LEU A 101 19.85 -7.38 -8.27
C LEU A 101 20.40 -7.75 -9.64
N THR A 102 20.24 -9.01 -10.04
CA THR A 102 20.59 -9.45 -11.40
C THR A 102 19.45 -9.05 -12.31
N ALA A 103 19.72 -8.14 -13.26
CA ALA A 103 18.69 -7.68 -14.17
C ALA A 103 18.19 -8.82 -15.06
N ASP A 104 16.87 -9.01 -15.10
CA ASP A 104 16.20 -9.94 -16.00
C ASP A 104 14.99 -9.26 -16.64
N LYS A 105 15.19 -8.75 -17.86
CA LYS A 105 14.14 -8.04 -18.62
C LYS A 105 13.35 -8.95 -19.55
N THR A 106 13.43 -10.26 -19.38
CA THR A 106 12.76 -11.22 -20.26
C THR A 106 11.30 -11.47 -19.87
N HIS A 107 10.91 -11.13 -18.64
CA HIS A 107 9.55 -11.32 -18.15
C HIS A 107 8.54 -10.38 -18.82
N VAL A 108 7.40 -10.94 -19.20
CA VAL A 108 6.27 -10.23 -19.80
C VAL A 108 4.98 -10.57 -19.07
N PHE A 109 4.02 -9.65 -19.10
CA PHE A 109 2.64 -9.87 -18.70
C PHE A 109 1.69 -9.56 -19.86
N GLN A 110 0.44 -10.02 -19.76
CA GLN A 110 -0.58 -9.71 -20.75
C GLN A 110 -1.33 -8.44 -20.33
N GLY A 111 -1.23 -7.35 -21.08
CA GLY A 111 -1.83 -6.04 -20.74
C GLY A 111 -2.33 -5.27 -21.96
N PHE A 112 -2.75 -4.03 -21.73
CA PHE A 112 -3.29 -3.12 -22.74
C PHE A 112 -2.43 -1.87 -22.87
N LYS A 113 -1.85 -1.67 -24.06
CA LYS A 113 -1.11 -0.45 -24.36
C LYS A 113 -2.04 0.72 -24.64
N ARG A 114 -1.76 1.87 -24.03
CA ARG A 114 -2.52 3.11 -24.21
C ARG A 114 -1.80 4.07 -25.16
N PRO A 115 -2.54 4.95 -25.89
CA PRO A 115 -1.93 5.91 -26.80
C PRO A 115 -0.98 6.92 -26.13
N ASP A 116 -1.18 7.18 -24.83
CA ASP A 116 -0.32 8.05 -24.01
C ASP A 116 0.99 7.37 -23.55
N GLY A 117 1.23 6.13 -23.96
CA GLY A 117 2.43 5.34 -23.63
C GLY A 117 2.29 4.51 -22.35
N THR A 118 1.27 4.78 -21.54
CA THR A 118 0.99 4.00 -20.31
C THR A 118 0.42 2.61 -20.62
N THR A 119 0.35 1.76 -19.60
CA THR A 119 -0.11 0.38 -19.74
C THR A 119 -1.10 0.01 -18.66
N GLY A 120 -2.26 -0.50 -19.07
CA GLY A 120 -3.26 -1.09 -18.19
C GLY A 120 -3.07 -2.59 -18.06
N VAL A 121 -3.27 -3.12 -16.86
CA VAL A 121 -3.46 -4.57 -16.62
C VAL A 121 -4.92 -4.99 -16.85
N ARG A 122 -5.82 -4.01 -16.97
CA ARG A 122 -7.24 -4.19 -17.28
C ARG A 122 -7.71 -3.19 -18.33
N ASN A 123 -8.85 -3.49 -18.96
CA ASN A 123 -9.53 -2.58 -19.88
C ASN A 123 -10.95 -2.32 -19.42
N GLU A 124 -11.09 -1.35 -18.51
CA GLU A 124 -12.34 -1.03 -17.83
C GLU A 124 -12.85 0.35 -18.26
N ILE A 125 -14.15 0.58 -18.12
CA ILE A 125 -14.74 1.93 -18.20
C ILE A 125 -15.11 2.38 -16.79
N TRP A 126 -14.65 3.56 -16.41
CA TRP A 126 -14.83 4.08 -15.05
C TRP A 126 -15.80 5.25 -15.06
N ILE A 127 -16.77 5.24 -14.15
CA ILE A 127 -17.62 6.39 -13.84
C ILE A 127 -17.08 7.01 -12.56
N ILE A 128 -16.66 8.27 -12.63
CA ILE A 128 -16.02 8.99 -11.54
C ILE A 128 -16.91 10.17 -11.16
N PRO A 129 -17.73 10.02 -10.10
CA PRO A 129 -18.41 11.13 -9.45
C PRO A 129 -17.41 12.19 -8.99
N THR A 130 -17.70 13.47 -9.25
CA THR A 130 -16.95 14.60 -8.68
C THR A 130 -17.42 14.94 -7.25
N VAL A 131 -18.62 14.46 -6.88
CA VAL A 131 -19.29 14.73 -5.62
C VAL A 131 -20.21 13.57 -5.24
N GLY A 132 -20.34 13.29 -3.93
CA GLY A 132 -21.18 12.20 -3.45
C GLY A 132 -22.67 12.31 -3.81
N CYS A 133 -23.17 13.52 -4.12
CA CYS A 133 -24.57 13.75 -4.52
C CYS A 133 -25.00 13.00 -5.78
N VAL A 134 -24.05 12.68 -6.69
CA VAL A 134 -24.34 11.97 -7.95
C VAL A 134 -24.02 10.48 -7.87
N ASN A 135 -23.70 9.93 -6.70
CA ASN A 135 -23.40 8.49 -6.53
C ASN A 135 -24.55 7.58 -6.99
N ASN A 136 -25.79 7.95 -6.69
CA ASN A 136 -26.97 7.17 -7.12
C ASN A 136 -27.17 7.21 -8.63
N VAL A 137 -26.90 8.36 -9.26
CA VAL A 137 -26.92 8.53 -10.72
C VAL A 137 -25.82 7.67 -11.35
N ALA A 138 -24.59 7.74 -10.84
CA ALA A 138 -23.47 6.93 -11.30
C ALA A 138 -23.76 5.42 -11.22
N SER A 139 -24.30 4.96 -10.09
CA SER A 139 -24.68 3.56 -9.88
C SER A 139 -25.80 3.11 -10.83
N ALA A 140 -26.76 4.00 -11.12
CA ALA A 140 -27.82 3.71 -12.08
C ALA A 140 -27.31 3.62 -13.52
N ILE A 141 -26.40 4.51 -13.92
CA ILE A 141 -25.71 4.45 -15.22
C ILE A 141 -24.88 3.18 -15.32
N GLU A 142 -24.03 2.89 -14.33
CA GLU A 142 -23.20 1.67 -14.27
C GLU A 142 -24.05 0.42 -14.48
N LYS A 143 -25.14 0.26 -13.72
CA LYS A 143 -26.01 -0.91 -13.80
C LYS A 143 -26.61 -1.10 -15.18
N ARG A 144 -27.06 -0.02 -15.83
CA ARG A 144 -27.65 -0.07 -17.18
C ARG A 144 -26.59 -0.25 -18.26
N ALA A 145 -25.41 0.34 -18.08
CA ALA A 145 -24.29 0.28 -19.01
C ALA A 145 -23.61 -1.11 -19.04
N GLN A 146 -23.86 -2.01 -18.08
CA GLN A 146 -23.34 -3.38 -18.11
C GLN A 146 -23.62 -4.12 -19.43
N ALA A 147 -24.72 -3.77 -20.13
CA ALA A 147 -25.02 -4.32 -21.47
C ALA A 147 -23.95 -4.00 -22.53
N TYR A 148 -23.11 -2.98 -22.31
CA TYR A 148 -22.01 -2.59 -23.19
C TYR A 148 -20.67 -3.26 -22.82
N CYS A 149 -20.61 -4.00 -21.71
CA CYS A 149 -19.42 -4.74 -21.30
C CYS A 149 -19.24 -5.98 -22.19
N THR A 150 -18.63 -5.78 -23.37
CA THR A 150 -18.46 -6.80 -24.40
C THR A 150 -17.07 -6.73 -25.02
N GLY A 151 -16.66 -7.80 -25.72
CA GLY A 151 -15.39 -7.82 -26.43
C GLY A 151 -14.19 -7.73 -25.48
N SER A 152 -13.37 -6.69 -25.64
CA SER A 152 -12.19 -6.44 -24.79
C SER A 152 -12.47 -5.60 -23.55
N ILE A 153 -13.72 -5.15 -23.32
CA ILE A 153 -14.11 -4.45 -22.10
C ILE A 153 -14.31 -5.48 -20.99
N GLU A 154 -13.59 -5.31 -19.89
CA GLU A 154 -13.56 -6.29 -18.79
C GLU A 154 -14.48 -5.93 -17.63
N ALA A 155 -14.70 -4.63 -17.41
CA ALA A 155 -15.66 -4.14 -16.43
C ALA A 155 -16.12 -2.71 -16.75
N ILE A 156 -17.31 -2.38 -16.25
CA ILE A 156 -17.82 -1.02 -16.16
C ILE A 156 -18.11 -0.78 -14.69
N LEU A 157 -17.48 0.23 -14.08
CA LEU A 157 -17.45 0.42 -12.63
C LEU A 157 -17.73 1.88 -12.26
N ALA A 158 -18.53 2.11 -11.21
CA ALA A 158 -18.66 3.42 -10.58
C ALA A 158 -17.81 3.53 -9.31
N PHE A 159 -16.95 4.54 -9.22
CA PHE A 159 -16.08 4.80 -8.07
C PHE A 159 -16.71 5.84 -7.15
N SER A 160 -17.80 5.46 -6.48
CA SER A 160 -18.49 6.34 -5.53
C SER A 160 -17.63 6.68 -4.31
N HIS A 161 -17.79 7.92 -3.80
CA HIS A 161 -17.14 8.40 -2.59
C HIS A 161 -18.12 9.22 -1.72
N PRO A 162 -17.89 9.33 -0.39
CA PRO A 162 -18.84 10.00 0.50
C PRO A 162 -18.70 11.53 0.52
N TYR A 163 -17.63 12.07 -0.06
CA TYR A 163 -17.31 13.49 0.06
C TYR A 163 -18.28 14.42 -0.68
N GLY A 164 -18.73 15.45 0.03
CA GLY A 164 -19.55 16.55 -0.48
C GLY A 164 -18.78 17.86 -0.56
N CYS A 165 -19.48 18.97 -0.84
CA CYS A 165 -18.85 20.27 -1.09
C CYS A 165 -18.16 20.90 0.14
N SER A 166 -18.39 20.40 1.35
CA SER A 166 -17.87 21.00 2.60
C SER A 166 -16.40 20.67 2.91
N GLN A 167 -15.66 20.09 1.97
CA GLN A 167 -14.21 19.93 2.10
C GLN A 167 -13.50 21.28 1.98
N MET A 168 -12.48 21.49 2.80
CA MET A 168 -11.74 22.76 2.88
C MET A 168 -10.23 22.48 2.87
N GLY A 169 -9.44 23.42 2.35
CA GLY A 169 -7.98 23.35 2.38
C GLY A 169 -7.43 22.06 1.77
N GLU A 170 -6.51 21.40 2.46
CA GLU A 170 -5.83 20.20 1.96
C GLU A 170 -6.78 19.02 1.68
N ASP A 171 -7.88 18.87 2.41
CA ASP A 171 -8.84 17.78 2.17
C ASP A 171 -9.46 17.87 0.78
N GLN A 172 -9.80 19.09 0.36
CA GLN A 172 -10.35 19.36 -0.96
C GLN A 172 -9.30 19.16 -2.05
N GLU A 173 -8.08 19.66 -1.83
CA GLU A 173 -6.97 19.50 -2.78
C GLU A 173 -6.60 18.03 -2.97
N ASN A 174 -6.54 17.25 -1.89
CA ASN A 174 -6.28 15.82 -1.95
C ASN A 174 -7.37 15.07 -2.72
N THR A 175 -8.64 15.46 -2.51
CA THR A 175 -9.76 14.86 -3.25
C THR A 175 -9.66 15.14 -4.75
N ARG A 176 -9.37 16.39 -5.15
CA ARG A 176 -9.19 16.76 -6.56
C ARG A 176 -8.04 15.98 -7.21
N ARG A 177 -6.90 15.85 -6.52
CA ARG A 177 -5.76 15.06 -6.98
C ARG A 177 -6.11 13.59 -7.17
N ILE A 178 -6.74 12.96 -6.18
CA ILE A 178 -7.13 11.54 -6.26
C ILE A 178 -8.13 11.31 -7.40
N LEU A 179 -9.10 12.20 -7.60
CA LEU A 179 -10.04 12.10 -8.71
C LEU A 179 -9.31 12.22 -10.06
N ALA A 180 -8.38 13.17 -10.20
CA ALA A 180 -7.57 13.31 -11.41
C ALA A 180 -6.67 12.08 -11.66
N ASP A 181 -6.07 11.51 -10.60
CA ASP A 181 -5.28 10.28 -10.68
C ASP A 181 -6.12 9.09 -11.15
N LEU A 182 -7.36 8.96 -10.66
CA LEU A 182 -8.30 7.94 -11.12
C LEU A 182 -8.69 8.14 -12.59
N ILE A 183 -8.93 9.39 -13.03
CA ILE A 183 -9.27 9.72 -14.42
C ILE A 183 -8.11 9.37 -15.36
N ASN A 184 -6.87 9.59 -14.94
CA ASN A 184 -5.68 9.30 -15.73
C ASN A 184 -5.24 7.83 -15.65
N HIS A 185 -5.80 7.02 -14.74
CA HIS A 185 -5.34 5.67 -14.47
C HIS A 185 -5.39 4.75 -15.71
N PRO A 186 -4.33 3.99 -16.01
CA PRO A 186 -4.21 3.26 -17.28
C PRO A 186 -5.14 2.04 -17.42
N ASN A 187 -5.70 1.53 -16.32
CA ASN A 187 -6.76 0.52 -16.37
C ASN A 187 -8.09 1.10 -16.90
N ALA A 188 -8.30 2.41 -16.78
CA ALA A 188 -9.45 3.09 -17.34
C ALA A 188 -9.22 3.31 -18.84
N GLY A 189 -9.72 2.36 -19.64
CA GLY A 189 -9.75 2.47 -21.11
C GLY A 189 -10.68 3.59 -21.58
N GLY A 190 -11.66 3.96 -20.75
CA GLY A 190 -12.49 5.15 -20.91
C GLY A 190 -13.03 5.62 -19.55
N VAL A 191 -13.36 6.90 -19.44
CA VAL A 191 -13.80 7.54 -18.20
C VAL A 191 -14.98 8.46 -18.46
N LEU A 192 -16.05 8.31 -17.68
CA LEU A 192 -17.13 9.29 -17.54
C LEU A 192 -16.96 10.05 -16.23
N VAL A 193 -16.56 11.31 -16.31
CA VAL A 193 -16.54 12.23 -15.17
C VAL A 193 -17.94 12.79 -14.98
N LEU A 194 -18.56 12.47 -13.85
CA LEU A 194 -19.96 12.79 -13.56
C LEU A 194 -20.02 13.86 -12.48
N GLY A 195 -20.48 15.06 -12.85
CA GLY A 195 -20.69 16.18 -11.95
C GLY A 195 -22.17 16.45 -11.67
N LEU A 196 -22.47 17.11 -10.56
CA LEU A 196 -23.82 17.61 -10.29
C LEU A 196 -24.04 18.93 -11.02
N GLY A 197 -23.09 19.86 -10.88
CA GLY A 197 -23.12 21.22 -11.45
C GLY A 197 -22.91 22.34 -10.42
N CYS A 198 -23.00 22.02 -9.13
CA CYS A 198 -22.88 23.00 -8.04
C CYS A 198 -21.75 22.69 -7.05
N GLU A 199 -20.93 21.69 -7.33
CA GLU A 199 -19.84 21.26 -6.47
C GLU A 199 -18.59 22.13 -6.59
N ASN A 200 -17.82 22.19 -5.50
CA ASN A 200 -16.54 22.90 -5.48
C ASN A 200 -15.46 22.22 -6.32
N SER A 201 -15.64 20.94 -6.66
CA SER A 201 -14.76 20.17 -7.55
C SER A 201 -15.42 19.99 -8.91
N SER A 202 -15.92 21.08 -9.49
CA SER A 202 -16.61 21.05 -10.78
C SER A 202 -15.73 20.46 -11.88
N ALA A 203 -16.36 19.98 -12.94
CA ALA A 203 -15.66 19.45 -14.11
C ALA A 203 -14.60 20.41 -14.65
N ASP A 204 -14.89 21.72 -14.69
CA ASP A 204 -13.95 22.73 -15.18
C ASP A 204 -12.74 22.89 -14.27
N ILE A 205 -12.93 22.86 -12.95
CA ILE A 205 -11.81 22.90 -12.00
C ILE A 205 -10.97 21.63 -12.14
N LEU A 206 -11.60 20.45 -12.24
CA LEU A 206 -10.87 19.20 -12.35
C LEU A 206 -10.02 19.09 -13.63
N LYS A 207 -10.40 19.76 -14.72
CA LYS A 207 -9.58 19.79 -15.95
C LYS A 207 -8.16 20.31 -15.70
N ASP A 208 -7.99 21.27 -14.79
CA ASP A 208 -6.66 21.80 -14.43
C ASP A 208 -5.79 20.74 -13.74
N TYR A 209 -6.41 19.85 -12.95
CA TYR A 209 -5.70 18.75 -12.26
C TYR A 209 -5.47 17.56 -13.18
N ILE A 210 -6.40 17.28 -14.10
CA ILE A 210 -6.29 16.21 -15.10
C ILE A 210 -5.16 16.54 -16.09
N GLY A 211 -5.01 17.82 -16.46
CA GLY A 211 -4.08 18.25 -17.48
C GLY A 211 -4.57 17.92 -18.90
N SER A 212 -3.66 17.55 -19.81
CA SER A 212 -4.03 17.16 -21.17
C SER A 212 -4.67 15.76 -21.18
N TYR A 213 -5.81 15.61 -21.84
CA TYR A 213 -6.52 14.33 -21.98
C TYR A 213 -7.05 14.11 -23.40
N ASP A 214 -7.28 12.84 -23.78
CA ASP A 214 -7.96 12.46 -25.03
C ASP A 214 -9.48 12.56 -24.84
N GLU A 215 -10.13 13.47 -25.54
CA GLU A 215 -11.59 13.68 -25.48
C GLU A 215 -12.42 12.46 -25.92
N ARG A 216 -11.80 11.47 -26.57
CA ARG A 216 -12.44 10.17 -26.87
C ARG A 216 -12.38 9.21 -25.68
N ARG A 217 -11.38 9.37 -24.81
CA ARG A 217 -11.18 8.56 -23.60
C ARG A 217 -11.89 9.14 -22.39
N VAL A 218 -11.95 10.47 -22.26
CA VAL A 218 -12.55 11.15 -21.10
C VAL A 218 -13.75 11.98 -21.55
N LYS A 219 -14.92 11.67 -20.99
CA LYS A 219 -16.18 12.40 -21.22
C LYS A 219 -16.64 13.05 -19.91
N PHE A 220 -17.32 14.18 -20.02
CA PHE A 220 -17.88 14.90 -18.89
C PHE A 220 -19.40 14.97 -19.04
N LEU A 221 -20.11 14.81 -17.93
CA LEU A 221 -21.56 15.02 -17.85
C LEU A 221 -21.90 15.78 -16.57
N VAL A 222 -22.61 16.89 -16.71
CA VAL A 222 -23.12 17.70 -15.59
C VAL A 222 -24.62 17.45 -15.47
N CYS A 223 -25.06 16.81 -14.38
CA CYS A 223 -26.43 16.33 -14.25
C CYS A 223 -27.47 17.47 -14.29
N GLN A 224 -27.18 18.62 -13.67
CA GLN A 224 -28.11 19.77 -13.66
C GLN A 224 -28.24 20.48 -15.02
N GLU A 225 -27.39 20.15 -15.99
CA GLU A 225 -27.44 20.67 -17.36
C GLU A 225 -28.08 19.69 -18.34
N SER A 226 -28.50 18.51 -17.86
CA SER A 226 -29.14 17.46 -18.65
C SER A 226 -30.61 17.30 -18.24
N GLU A 227 -31.49 17.08 -19.22
CA GLU A 227 -32.91 16.77 -18.97
C GLU A 227 -33.13 15.31 -18.53
N ASP A 228 -32.26 14.40 -18.99
CA ASP A 228 -32.23 12.98 -18.60
C ASP A 228 -30.77 12.52 -18.52
N GLU A 229 -30.18 12.76 -17.35
CA GLU A 229 -28.77 12.50 -17.08
C GLU A 229 -28.42 11.01 -17.20
N ILE A 230 -29.39 10.11 -17.03
CA ILE A 230 -29.16 8.68 -17.19
C ILE A 230 -29.05 8.32 -18.66
N GLN A 231 -29.95 8.83 -19.50
CA GLN A 231 -29.93 8.56 -20.93
C GLN A 231 -28.69 9.19 -21.60
N ASP A 232 -28.35 10.43 -21.24
CA ASP A 232 -27.13 11.09 -21.71
C ASP A 232 -25.87 10.36 -21.23
N GLY A 233 -25.85 9.92 -19.97
CA GLY A 233 -24.80 9.07 -19.43
C GLY A 233 -24.63 7.79 -20.26
N LEU A 234 -25.72 7.08 -20.57
CA LEU A 234 -25.66 5.84 -21.36
C LEU A 234 -25.15 6.06 -22.79
N ARG A 235 -25.49 7.20 -23.41
CA ARG A 235 -24.93 7.57 -24.72
C ARG A 235 -23.41 7.74 -24.64
N LEU A 236 -22.92 8.49 -23.65
CA LEU A 236 -21.48 8.69 -23.45
C LEU A 236 -20.76 7.38 -23.10
N MET A 237 -21.39 6.53 -22.27
CA MET A 237 -20.84 5.20 -21.96
C MET A 237 -20.67 4.34 -23.22
N LYS A 238 -21.61 4.41 -24.17
CA LYS A 238 -21.48 3.69 -25.44
C LYS A 238 -20.26 4.18 -26.23
N GLU A 239 -20.10 5.50 -26.37
CA GLU A 239 -18.92 6.10 -27.03
C GLU A 239 -17.60 5.66 -26.38
N LEU A 240 -17.55 5.66 -25.04
CA LEU A 240 -16.38 5.22 -24.27
C LEU A 240 -16.08 3.74 -24.49
N THR A 241 -17.10 2.87 -24.49
CA THR A 241 -16.91 1.44 -24.76
C THR A 241 -16.48 1.17 -26.19
N ASP A 242 -16.96 1.95 -27.17
CA ASP A 242 -16.54 1.82 -28.57
C ASP A 242 -15.10 2.24 -28.76
N TYR A 243 -14.67 3.32 -28.09
CA TYR A 243 -13.27 3.72 -28.06
C TYR A 243 -12.40 2.65 -27.40
N ALA A 244 -12.74 2.19 -26.20
CA ALA A 244 -11.91 1.25 -25.46
C ALA A 244 -11.93 -0.18 -26.02
N GLY A 245 -12.99 -0.54 -26.76
CA GLY A 245 -13.19 -1.87 -27.34
C GLY A 245 -12.21 -2.21 -28.47
N VAL A 246 -11.51 -1.22 -29.04
CA VAL A 246 -10.49 -1.45 -30.07
C VAL A 246 -9.16 -1.93 -29.50
N PHE A 247 -8.92 -1.73 -28.20
CA PHE A 247 -7.69 -2.17 -27.56
C PHE A 247 -7.73 -3.67 -27.32
N THR A 248 -6.62 -4.35 -27.62
CA THR A 248 -6.47 -5.80 -27.44
C THR A 248 -5.38 -6.09 -26.42
N ARG A 249 -5.56 -7.17 -25.66
CA ARG A 249 -4.60 -7.62 -24.66
C ARG A 249 -3.42 -8.29 -25.37
N GLY A 250 -2.20 -7.94 -25.00
CA GLY A 250 -0.98 -8.49 -25.59
C GLY A 250 0.21 -8.52 -24.65
N PRO A 251 1.32 -9.16 -25.06
CA PRO A 251 2.53 -9.26 -24.24
C PRO A 251 3.20 -7.90 -24.06
N ILE A 252 3.46 -7.51 -22.82
CA ILE A 252 4.11 -6.27 -22.43
C ILE A 252 5.24 -6.58 -21.43
N PRO A 253 6.43 -5.96 -21.53
CA PRO A 253 7.50 -6.14 -20.57
C PRO A 253 7.07 -5.81 -19.13
N CYS A 254 7.49 -6.63 -18.17
CA CYS A 254 7.24 -6.37 -16.74
C CYS A 254 7.87 -5.05 -16.25
N SER A 255 8.79 -4.45 -17.01
CA SER A 255 9.32 -3.11 -16.73
C SER A 255 8.26 -2.00 -16.72
N GLU A 256 7.07 -2.27 -17.24
CA GLU A 256 5.98 -1.29 -17.26
C GLU A 256 4.94 -1.51 -16.16
N LEU A 257 5.10 -2.55 -15.34
CA LEU A 257 4.22 -2.79 -14.20
C LEU A 257 4.54 -1.84 -13.05
N ILE A 258 3.48 -1.34 -12.43
CA ILE A 258 3.54 -0.59 -11.19
C ILE A 258 2.66 -1.32 -10.17
N VAL A 259 3.25 -1.80 -9.08
CA VAL A 259 2.56 -2.63 -8.07
C VAL A 259 2.61 -1.96 -6.71
N GLY A 260 1.45 -1.55 -6.19
CA GLY A 260 1.30 -1.13 -4.81
C GLY A 260 1.21 -2.32 -3.86
N MET A 261 1.92 -2.23 -2.73
CA MET A 261 1.98 -3.26 -1.69
C MET A 261 1.39 -2.69 -0.40
N LYS A 262 0.52 -3.49 0.23
CA LYS A 262 -0.21 -3.14 1.44
C LYS A 262 -0.46 -4.39 2.28
N CYS A 263 -0.44 -4.22 3.60
CA CYS A 263 -0.85 -5.22 4.56
C CYS A 263 -2.38 -5.19 4.76
N GLY A 264 -2.92 -6.29 5.29
CA GLY A 264 -4.31 -6.42 5.71
C GLY A 264 -4.39 -6.48 7.24
N GLY A 265 -4.90 -7.59 7.79
CA GLY A 265 -4.77 -7.89 9.21
C GLY A 265 -3.41 -8.53 9.48
N SER A 266 -2.50 -7.80 10.12
CA SER A 266 -1.17 -8.33 10.48
C SER A 266 -1.27 -9.33 11.62
N ASP A 267 -0.38 -10.33 11.65
CA ASP A 267 -0.26 -11.29 12.74
C ASP A 267 1.21 -11.59 13.07
N GLY A 268 1.44 -12.45 14.07
CA GLY A 268 2.79 -12.85 14.48
C GLY A 268 3.59 -13.63 13.42
N LEU A 269 2.97 -14.01 12.31
CA LEU A 269 3.54 -14.78 11.21
C LEU A 269 3.72 -13.95 9.91
N SER A 270 3.00 -12.85 9.72
CA SER A 270 3.08 -11.99 8.53
C SER A 270 4.52 -11.61 8.20
N GLY A 271 5.26 -11.11 9.19
CA GLY A 271 6.66 -10.68 9.05
C GLY A 271 7.67 -11.80 8.76
N ILE A 272 7.27 -13.07 8.85
CA ILE A 272 8.14 -14.23 8.59
C ILE A 272 7.64 -15.14 7.47
N THR A 273 6.53 -14.78 6.81
CA THR A 273 5.93 -15.57 5.72
C THR A 273 5.56 -14.70 4.53
N ALA A 274 4.40 -14.04 4.56
CA ALA A 274 3.87 -13.25 3.46
C ALA A 274 4.76 -12.05 3.14
N ASN A 275 5.20 -11.28 4.15
CA ASN A 275 5.96 -10.06 3.92
C ASN A 275 7.33 -10.33 3.28
N PRO A 276 8.13 -11.33 3.73
CA PRO A 276 9.34 -11.73 3.02
C PRO A 276 9.08 -12.19 1.58
N THR A 277 7.97 -12.89 1.34
CA THR A 277 7.59 -13.34 -0.02
C THR A 277 7.28 -12.15 -0.93
N VAL A 278 6.54 -11.16 -0.43
CA VAL A 278 6.25 -9.91 -1.14
C VAL A 278 7.52 -9.09 -1.37
N GLY A 279 8.44 -9.07 -0.39
CA GLY A 279 9.76 -8.46 -0.54
C GLY A 279 10.59 -9.11 -1.67
N ALA A 280 10.62 -10.44 -1.74
CA ALA A 280 11.29 -11.16 -2.82
C ALA A 280 10.63 -10.89 -4.19
N PHE A 281 9.29 -10.83 -4.24
CA PHE A 281 8.58 -10.39 -5.45
C PHE A 281 8.96 -8.96 -5.86
N SER A 282 9.07 -8.06 -4.88
CA SER A 282 9.47 -6.67 -5.12
C SER A 282 10.85 -6.59 -5.79
N ASP A 283 11.82 -7.34 -5.27
CA ASP A 283 13.17 -7.41 -5.85
C ASP A 283 13.15 -7.95 -7.29
N LEU A 284 12.37 -9.00 -7.56
CA LEU A 284 12.24 -9.56 -8.92
C LEU A 284 11.63 -8.55 -9.91
N LEU A 285 10.60 -7.80 -9.48
CA LEU A 285 9.97 -6.80 -10.35
C LEU A 285 10.92 -5.62 -10.62
N ILE A 286 11.60 -5.11 -9.59
CA ILE A 286 12.60 -4.05 -9.74
C ILE A 286 13.75 -4.51 -10.65
N ALA A 287 14.22 -5.76 -10.51
CA ALA A 287 15.23 -6.36 -11.38
C ALA A 287 14.79 -6.44 -12.85
N SER A 288 13.48 -6.57 -13.08
CA SER A 288 12.87 -6.51 -14.42
C SER A 288 12.70 -5.09 -14.95
N GLY A 289 12.96 -4.06 -14.13
CA GLY A 289 12.80 -2.65 -14.44
C GLY A 289 11.41 -2.09 -14.13
N GLY A 290 10.56 -2.85 -13.43
CA GLY A 290 9.24 -2.40 -13.01
C GLY A 290 9.30 -1.60 -11.70
N THR A 291 8.13 -1.16 -11.22
CA THR A 291 8.01 -0.31 -10.04
C THR A 291 7.17 -0.98 -8.97
N THR A 292 7.64 -0.87 -7.72
CA THR A 292 6.94 -1.34 -6.53
C THR A 292 6.75 -0.19 -5.57
N ILE A 293 5.57 -0.04 -4.99
CA ILE A 293 5.24 1.04 -4.07
C ILE A 293 4.92 0.42 -2.71
N LEU A 294 5.71 0.75 -1.69
CA LEU A 294 5.36 0.45 -0.31
C LEU A 294 4.52 1.60 0.24
N THR A 295 3.38 1.27 0.84
CA THR A 295 2.46 2.25 1.44
C THR A 295 2.46 2.12 2.97
N GLU A 296 1.46 2.69 3.66
CA GLU A 296 1.26 2.53 5.11
C GLU A 296 2.37 3.12 6.00
N ILE A 297 2.45 4.45 6.04
CA ILE A 297 3.40 5.18 6.89
C ILE A 297 3.40 4.70 8.37
N PRO A 298 2.25 4.45 9.03
CA PRO A 298 2.25 3.91 10.39
C PRO A 298 2.98 2.57 10.56
N GLU A 299 2.96 1.71 9.54
CA GLU A 299 3.60 0.39 9.56
C GLU A 299 5.12 0.47 9.36
N MET A 300 5.63 1.67 9.05
CA MET A 300 7.07 1.93 8.94
C MET A 300 7.68 2.34 10.29
N PHE A 301 6.85 2.70 11.28
CA PHE A 301 7.34 3.12 12.58
C PHE A 301 8.14 1.99 13.25
N GLY A 302 9.23 2.35 13.93
CA GLY A 302 10.17 1.38 14.51
C GLY A 302 11.17 0.78 13.50
N ALA A 303 10.88 0.86 12.19
CA ALA A 303 11.75 0.41 11.11
C ALA A 303 12.29 1.56 10.24
N GLU A 304 12.05 2.82 10.61
CA GLU A 304 12.30 3.98 9.75
C GLU A 304 13.76 4.07 9.34
N THR A 305 14.68 3.88 10.31
CA THR A 305 16.12 3.95 10.06
C THR A 305 16.58 2.90 9.05
N LEU A 306 15.96 1.71 9.05
CA LEU A 306 16.29 0.64 8.10
C LEU A 306 15.88 1.02 6.67
N LEU A 307 14.74 1.71 6.52
CA LEU A 307 14.26 2.20 5.23
C LEU A 307 15.09 3.40 4.75
N MET A 308 15.31 4.37 5.64
CA MET A 308 16.05 5.61 5.37
C MET A 308 17.50 5.35 4.93
N ASN A 309 18.17 4.37 5.52
CA ASN A 309 19.52 3.99 5.12
C ASN A 309 19.60 3.27 3.77
N ARG A 310 18.45 2.91 3.17
CA ARG A 310 18.35 2.35 1.82
C ARG A 310 17.97 3.39 0.77
N CYS A 311 17.75 4.65 1.15
CA CYS A 311 17.58 5.74 0.18
C CYS A 311 18.80 5.82 -0.74
N GLU A 312 18.58 6.17 -2.00
CA GLU A 312 19.66 6.28 -3.00
C GLU A 312 20.65 7.41 -2.65
N ASN A 313 20.14 8.50 -2.10
CA ASN A 313 20.90 9.69 -1.80
C ASN A 313 20.32 10.46 -0.61
N GLU A 314 21.07 11.44 -0.13
CA GLU A 314 20.72 12.26 1.03
C GLU A 314 19.45 13.09 0.81
N ALA A 315 19.21 13.58 -0.42
CA ALA A 315 17.99 14.32 -0.72
C ALA A 315 16.73 13.44 -0.59
N LEU A 316 16.78 12.19 -1.05
CA LEU A 316 15.69 11.23 -0.88
C LEU A 316 15.52 10.80 0.58
N PHE A 317 16.63 10.67 1.33
CA PHE A 317 16.60 10.46 2.77
C PHE A 317 15.83 11.58 3.49
N GLU A 318 16.14 12.85 3.21
CA GLU A 318 15.47 13.99 3.83
C GLU A 318 13.98 14.06 3.46
N GLN A 319 13.62 13.72 2.22
CA GLN A 319 12.21 13.59 1.82
C GLN A 319 11.49 12.48 2.60
N THR A 320 12.17 11.36 2.85
CA THR A 320 11.62 10.24 3.63
C THR A 320 11.46 10.62 5.11
N VAL A 321 12.44 11.30 5.70
CA VAL A 321 12.36 11.87 7.05
C VAL A 321 11.18 12.82 7.16
N LYS A 322 11.03 13.73 6.20
CA LYS A 322 9.91 14.67 6.16
C LYS A 322 8.57 13.93 6.09
N LEU A 323 8.43 12.93 5.21
CA LEU A 323 7.21 12.14 5.08
C LEU A 323 6.78 11.48 6.40
N ILE A 324 7.72 10.81 7.08
CA ILE A 324 7.48 10.15 8.37
C ILE A 324 7.11 11.16 9.44
N ASN A 325 7.90 12.25 9.56
CA ASN A 325 7.71 13.22 10.62
C ASN A 325 6.46 14.08 10.42
N ASP A 326 6.09 14.41 9.19
CA ASP A 326 4.82 15.09 8.88
C ASP A 326 3.63 14.24 9.35
N PHE A 327 3.68 12.93 9.14
CA PHE A 327 2.62 12.02 9.58
C PHE A 327 2.57 11.90 11.11
N LYS A 328 3.73 11.79 11.78
CA LYS A 328 3.82 11.81 13.26
C LYS A 328 3.26 13.13 13.82
N ASN A 329 3.65 14.25 13.21
CA ASN A 329 3.16 15.58 13.57
C ASN A 329 1.64 15.68 13.41
N TYR A 330 1.07 15.16 12.31
CA TYR A 330 -0.36 15.13 12.08
C TYR A 330 -1.12 14.41 13.22
N PHE A 331 -0.62 13.28 13.72
CA PHE A 331 -1.22 12.60 14.88
C PHE A 331 -1.15 13.47 16.14
N THR A 332 0.03 14.00 16.44
CA THR A 332 0.24 14.82 17.65
C THR A 332 -0.58 16.11 17.65
N SER A 333 -0.74 16.79 16.50
CA SER A 333 -1.54 18.01 16.39
C SER A 333 -3.03 17.77 16.63
N HIS A 334 -3.48 16.52 16.55
CA HIS A 334 -4.87 16.11 16.76
C HIS A 334 -5.10 15.39 18.10
N ASN A 335 -4.18 15.45 19.06
CA ASN A 335 -4.44 14.79 20.33
C ASN A 335 -4.14 13.28 20.33
N GLN A 336 -3.62 12.73 19.24
CA GLN A 336 -3.56 11.28 19.02
C GLN A 336 -2.18 10.72 19.39
N THR A 337 -2.17 9.51 19.93
CA THR A 337 -0.93 8.75 20.19
C THR A 337 -0.33 8.26 18.88
N ILE A 338 1.01 8.30 18.76
CA ILE A 338 1.71 7.65 17.66
C ILE A 338 1.74 6.14 17.96
N TYR A 339 1.11 5.33 17.11
CA TYR A 339 1.13 3.88 17.23
C TYR A 339 1.23 3.21 15.85
N GLU A 340 1.82 2.02 15.81
CA GLU A 340 1.77 1.10 14.66
C GLU A 340 0.37 0.47 14.60
N GLN A 341 -0.26 0.36 13.43
CA GLN A 341 -1.56 -0.30 13.28
C GLN A 341 -1.38 -1.82 13.07
N ALA A 342 -0.70 -2.49 14.01
CA ALA A 342 -0.48 -3.94 13.98
C ALA A 342 -1.24 -4.67 15.09
#